data_AF-A0A2D9J374-F1
#
_entry.id   AF-A0A2D9J374-F1
#
_cell.length_a   1.000
_cell.length_b   1.000
_cell.length_c   1.000
_cell.angle_alpha   90.00
_cell.angle_beta   90.00
_cell.angle_gamma   90.00
#
_symmetry.space_group_name_H-M   'P 1'
#
loop_
_entity.id
_entity.type
_entity.pdbx_description
1 polymer ?
#
loop_
_entity_poly.entity_id
_entity_poly.type
_entity_poly.pdbx_seq_one_letter_code
_entity_poly.pdbx_strand_id
1 'polypeptide(L)'
;MHNRCPLLLLSILLLTTLAPLVEANQTAANAIRQTYYPEDFSQFVPRSALDLVQQIPGFSIDEGGGDRGFGQADTNVLINGRRVSGKSNGPAEALERLSVDSVI
;
A
#
# COMPACT_ATOMS: atom_id res chain seq x y z
N MET A 1 -69.35 -16.43 -11.29
CA MET A 1 -68.77 -17.64 -10.66
C MET A 1 -67.27 -17.58 -10.90
N HIS A 2 -66.53 -17.56 -9.79
CA HIS A 2 -65.08 -17.54 -9.68
C HIS A 2 -64.41 -18.50 -10.69
N ASN A 3 -63.22 -18.14 -11.20
CA ASN A 3 -61.97 -18.79 -10.73
C ASN A 3 -60.79 -18.65 -11.71
N ARG A 4 -59.77 -17.93 -11.22
CA ARG A 4 -58.31 -18.06 -11.48
C ARG A 4 -57.83 -17.59 -12.86
N CYS A 5 -56.88 -16.65 -12.95
CA CYS A 5 -55.50 -16.96 -12.60
C CYS A 5 -54.72 -15.70 -12.14
N PRO A 6 -54.83 -15.27 -10.87
CA PRO A 6 -53.99 -14.21 -10.32
C PRO A 6 -52.56 -14.69 -10.02
N LEU A 7 -52.23 -15.94 -10.40
CA LEU A 7 -50.97 -16.60 -10.10
C LEU A 7 -49.81 -16.11 -10.98
N LEU A 8 -50.09 -15.53 -12.16
CA LEU A 8 -49.07 -15.05 -13.09
C LEU A 8 -48.46 -13.70 -12.69
N LEU A 9 -49.24 -12.82 -12.05
CA LEU A 9 -48.76 -11.51 -11.57
C LEU A 9 -47.96 -11.63 -10.27
N LEU A 10 -48.27 -12.61 -9.42
CA LEU A 10 -47.54 -12.85 -8.17
C LEU A 10 -46.17 -13.52 -8.41
N SER A 11 -46.01 -14.26 -9.52
CA SER A 11 -44.75 -14.90 -9.94
C SER A 11 -43.69 -13.91 -10.40
N ILE A 12 -44.07 -12.77 -10.97
CA ILE A 12 -43.13 -11.77 -11.49
C ILE A 12 -42.61 -10.88 -10.35
N LEU A 13 -43.42 -10.66 -9.31
CA LEU A 13 -43.03 -9.86 -8.15
C LEU A 13 -42.06 -10.60 -7.20
N LEU A 14 -42.05 -11.94 -7.22
CA LEU A 14 -41.22 -12.75 -6.32
C LEU A 14 -39.80 -13.05 -6.87
N LEU A 15 -39.52 -12.76 -8.15
CA LEU A 15 -38.22 -13.07 -8.78
C LEU A 15 -37.21 -11.91 -8.77
N THR A 16 -37.62 -10.69 -8.42
CA THR A 16 -36.75 -9.50 -8.51
C THR A 16 -36.17 -9.03 -7.17
N THR A 17 -36.51 -9.64 -6.03
CA THR A 17 -36.06 -9.15 -4.71
C THR A 17 -34.97 -10.00 -4.05
N LEU A 18 -34.18 -10.75 -4.83
CA LEU A 18 -33.12 -11.61 -4.29
C LEU A 18 -31.76 -11.38 -4.97
N ALA A 19 -31.18 -10.19 -4.82
CA ALA A 19 -29.73 -9.88 -4.91
C ALA A 19 -29.56 -8.36 -4.70
N PRO A 20 -28.53 -7.88 -3.95
CA PRO A 20 -27.18 -8.43 -3.94
C PRO A 20 -26.80 -9.10 -2.61
N LEU A 21 -26.41 -10.38 -2.70
CA LEU A 21 -25.40 -10.94 -1.82
C LEU A 21 -24.03 -10.52 -2.36
N VAL A 22 -23.12 -10.18 -1.47
CA VAL A 22 -21.68 -9.91 -1.70
C VAL A 22 -21.36 -8.50 -2.17
N GLU A 23 -21.36 -7.57 -1.21
CA GLU A 23 -20.55 -6.35 -1.26
C GLU A 23 -19.73 -6.22 0.03
N ALA A 24 -18.95 -7.25 0.33
CA ALA A 24 -17.92 -7.17 1.37
C ALA A 24 -16.80 -8.17 1.04
N ASN A 25 -15.92 -7.77 0.11
CA ASN A 25 -14.49 -8.07 0.10
C ASN A 25 -13.81 -7.70 -1.24
N GLN A 26 -14.21 -6.60 -1.87
CA GLN A 26 -13.39 -5.99 -2.93
C GLN A 26 -12.24 -5.11 -2.36
N THR A 27 -12.09 -5.04 -1.04
CA THR A 27 -11.00 -4.32 -0.37
C THR A 27 -9.69 -5.12 -0.30
N ALA A 28 -9.60 -6.31 -0.90
CA ALA A 28 -8.35 -7.06 -0.97
C ALA A 28 -7.43 -6.64 -2.15
N ALA A 29 -7.94 -5.84 -3.09
CA ALA A 29 -7.15 -5.28 -4.20
C ALA A 29 -6.72 -3.82 -3.97
N ASN A 30 -7.10 -3.23 -2.83
CA ASN A 30 -6.54 -1.97 -2.35
C ASN A 30 -5.43 -2.31 -1.35
N ALA A 31 -4.25 -2.71 -1.84
CA ALA A 31 -3.07 -2.59 -1.00
C ALA A 31 -3.05 -1.14 -0.50
N ILE A 32 -3.16 -0.94 0.81
CA ILE A 32 -3.26 0.40 1.41
C ILE A 32 -1.94 1.09 1.12
N ARG A 33 -1.87 1.80 -0.01
CA ARG A 33 -0.75 2.67 -0.35
C ARG A 33 -0.90 3.90 0.53
N GLN A 34 -0.17 3.92 1.64
CA GLN A 34 -0.04 5.11 2.47
C GLN A 34 1.07 5.99 1.88
N THR A 35 0.74 7.26 1.67
CA THR A 35 1.71 8.28 1.29
C THR A 35 1.91 9.15 2.51
N TYR A 36 3.16 9.40 2.86
CA TYR A 36 3.54 10.28 3.95
C TYR A 36 4.34 11.44 3.38
N TYR A 37 4.10 12.62 3.93
CA TYR A 37 4.82 13.82 3.55
C TYR A 37 5.72 14.28 4.70
N PRO A 38 6.78 15.07 4.43
CA PRO A 38 7.66 15.57 5.47
C PRO A 38 6.92 16.33 6.59
N GLU A 39 5.84 17.03 6.28
CA GLU A 39 5.01 17.76 7.25
C GLU A 39 4.39 16.86 8.33
N ASP A 40 4.05 15.61 8.00
CA ASP A 40 3.46 14.63 8.92
C ASP A 40 4.42 14.30 10.08
N PHE A 41 5.72 14.46 9.82
CA PHE A 41 6.80 14.14 10.76
C PHE A 41 7.51 15.39 11.29
N SER A 42 6.98 16.59 11.05
CA SER A 42 7.58 17.87 11.48
C SER A 42 7.92 17.94 12.98
N GLN A 43 7.13 17.26 13.83
CA GLN A 43 7.37 17.15 15.28
C GLN A 43 8.71 16.49 15.65
N PHE A 44 9.26 15.65 14.77
CA PHE A 44 10.52 14.94 14.98
C PHE A 44 11.74 15.72 14.48
N VAL A 45 11.52 16.88 13.84
CA VAL A 45 12.56 17.72 13.24
C VAL A 45 13.53 16.90 12.36
N PRO A 46 13.02 16.14 11.37
CA PRO A 46 13.84 15.28 10.52
C PRO A 46 14.83 16.11 9.70
N ARG A 47 16.04 15.59 9.50
CA ARG A 47 17.09 16.23 8.69
C ARG A 47 17.30 15.53 7.36
N SER A 48 16.99 14.24 7.31
CA SER A 48 17.18 13.38 6.15
C SER A 48 15.93 12.58 5.80
N ALA A 49 15.92 11.98 4.60
CA ALA A 49 14.89 11.03 4.22
C ALA A 49 14.93 9.76 5.09
N LEU A 50 16.11 9.39 5.61
CA LEU A 50 16.24 8.27 6.55
C LEU A 50 15.42 8.53 7.83
N ASP A 51 15.48 9.75 8.37
CA ASP A 51 14.73 10.13 9.57
C ASP A 51 13.22 10.00 9.34
N LEU A 52 12.72 10.41 8.16
CA LEU A 52 11.31 10.27 7.80
C LEU A 52 10.90 8.78 7.78
N VAL A 53 11.69 7.96 7.09
CA VAL A 53 11.39 6.53 6.89
C VAL A 53 11.38 5.77 8.22
N GLN A 54 12.25 6.14 9.16
CA GLN A 54 12.27 5.53 10.51
C GLN A 54 11.02 5.83 11.35
N GLN A 55 10.29 6.91 11.03
CA GLN A 55 9.05 7.25 11.74
C GLN A 55 7.81 6.55 11.14
N ILE A 56 7.94 5.86 10.01
CA ILE A 56 6.82 5.20 9.36
C ILE A 56 6.41 3.95 10.18
N PRO A 57 5.18 3.90 10.72
CA PRO A 57 4.74 2.77 11.53
C PRO A 57 4.72 1.47 10.71
N GLY A 58 5.32 0.41 11.26
CA GLY A 58 5.33 -0.91 10.62
C GLY A 58 6.27 -1.03 9.41
N PHE A 59 7.08 0.00 9.12
CA PHE A 59 8.12 -0.06 8.10
C PHE A 59 9.50 -0.23 8.74
N SER A 60 10.29 -1.15 8.22
CA SER A 60 11.70 -1.32 8.56
C SER A 60 12.50 -1.39 7.26
N ILE A 61 13.66 -0.74 7.23
CA ILE A 61 14.55 -0.80 6.07
C ILE A 61 15.20 -2.19 6.03
N ASP A 62 15.14 -2.85 4.88
CA ASP A 62 15.87 -4.08 4.61
C ASP A 62 17.13 -3.75 3.80
N GLU A 63 18.29 -3.96 4.41
CA GLU A 63 19.60 -3.70 3.80
C GLU A 63 19.98 -4.74 2.74
N GLY A 64 19.29 -5.88 2.70
CA GLY A 64 19.55 -6.98 1.78
C GLY A 64 20.67 -7.93 2.24
N GLY A 65 20.58 -9.20 1.85
CA GLY A 65 21.43 -10.29 2.34
C GLY A 65 22.84 -10.32 1.75
N GLY A 66 23.87 -10.15 2.57
CA GLY A 66 25.29 -10.08 2.17
C GLY A 66 25.95 -11.37 1.68
N ASP A 67 25.21 -12.47 1.54
CA ASP A 67 25.83 -13.79 1.57
C ASP A 67 26.68 -14.17 0.35
N ARG A 68 26.44 -13.63 -0.86
CA ARG A 68 27.24 -13.99 -2.06
C ARG A 68 27.34 -12.90 -3.13
N GLY A 69 27.41 -11.63 -2.76
CA GLY A 69 27.62 -10.54 -3.73
C GLY A 69 26.42 -10.26 -4.67
N PHE A 70 25.25 -10.83 -4.36
CA PHE A 70 23.97 -10.53 -4.99
C PHE A 70 23.02 -9.77 -4.03
N GLY A 71 23.54 -9.31 -2.89
CA GLY A 71 22.78 -8.85 -1.74
C GLY A 71 21.95 -7.59 -1.93
N GLN A 72 22.02 -6.93 -3.09
CA GLN A 72 21.18 -5.76 -3.40
C GLN A 72 19.91 -6.12 -4.17
N ALA A 73 19.67 -7.40 -4.49
CA ALA A 73 18.47 -7.82 -5.21
C ALA A 73 17.20 -7.74 -4.34
N ASP A 74 17.33 -7.72 -3.02
CA ASP A 74 16.22 -7.99 -2.10
C ASP A 74 15.86 -6.82 -1.18
N THR A 75 16.34 -5.60 -1.43
CA THR A 75 15.97 -4.43 -0.62
C THR A 75 14.52 -4.03 -0.85
N ASN A 76 13.85 -3.51 0.19
CA ASN A 76 12.47 -3.05 0.13
C ASN A 76 12.31 -1.54 -0.19
N VAL A 77 13.40 -0.80 -0.39
CA VAL A 77 13.39 0.66 -0.64
C VAL A 77 13.59 0.97 -2.12
N LEU A 78 12.76 1.87 -2.65
CA LEU A 78 12.92 2.47 -3.97
C LEU A 78 13.06 3.97 -3.85
N ILE A 79 14.07 4.56 -4.49
CA ILE A 79 14.28 6.01 -4.54
C ILE A 79 13.91 6.48 -5.95
N ASN A 80 12.88 7.33 -6.06
CA ASN A 80 12.34 7.78 -7.35
C ASN A 80 11.95 6.59 -8.27
N GLY A 81 11.38 5.53 -7.69
CA GLY A 81 11.02 4.31 -8.41
C GLY A 81 12.20 3.43 -8.84
N ARG A 82 13.44 3.79 -8.49
CA ARG A 82 14.64 3.01 -8.79
C ARG A 82 15.12 2.25 -7.57
N ARG A 83 15.58 1.02 -7.79
CA ARG A 83 16.24 0.21 -6.77
C ARG A 83 17.53 0.89 -6.34
N VAL A 84 17.81 0.85 -5.05
CA VAL A 84 19.11 1.25 -4.51
C VAL A 84 20.10 0.12 -4.85
N SER A 85 21.09 0.42 -5.69
CA SER A 85 22.11 -0.55 -6.10
C SER A 85 23.49 0.06 -5.92
N GLY A 86 24.30 -0.55 -5.06
CA GLY A 86 25.67 -0.15 -4.80
C GLY A 86 26.29 -1.05 -3.75
N LYS A 87 27.49 -1.58 -4.00
CA LYS A 87 28.21 -2.43 -3.02
C LYS A 87 28.63 -1.67 -1.76
N SER A 88 28.67 -0.35 -1.84
CA SER A 88 29.11 0.57 -0.78
C SER A 88 28.04 1.60 -0.38
N ASN A 89 26.80 1.45 -0.87
CA ASN A 89 25.70 2.38 -0.58
C ASN A 89 24.43 1.53 -0.42
N GLY A 90 24.16 1.08 0.81
CA GLY A 90 22.91 0.43 1.15
C GLY A 90 21.72 1.40 1.12
N PRO A 91 20.50 0.89 1.28
CA PRO A 91 19.30 1.73 1.29
C PRO A 91 19.30 2.75 2.43
N ALA A 92 19.83 2.40 3.61
CA ALA A 92 19.92 3.30 4.74
C ALA A 92 20.88 4.48 4.46
N GLU A 93 22.10 4.21 3.97
CA GLU A 93 23.08 5.24 3.66
C GLU A 93 22.64 6.10 2.46
N ALA A 94 21.93 5.51 1.50
CA ALA A 94 21.34 6.25 0.40
C ALA A 94 20.29 7.25 0.89
N LEU A 95 19.43 6.85 1.82
CA LEU A 95 18.42 7.71 2.43
C LEU A 95 19.02 8.77 3.37
N GLU A 96 20.08 8.45 4.10
CA GLU A 96 20.76 9.37 5.02
C GLU A 96 21.34 10.58 4.28
N ARG A 97 21.85 10.35 3.06
CA ARG A 97 22.42 11.40 2.21
C ARG A 97 21.38 12.31 1.56
N LEU A 98 20.10 11.92 1.55
CA LEU A 98 19.02 12.72 1.01
C LEU A 98 18.53 13.66 2.10
N SER A 99 18.71 14.96 1.89
CA SER A 99 18.14 15.99 2.77
C SER A 99 16.61 15.93 2.72
N VAL A 100 15.96 16.26 3.83
CA VAL A 100 14.50 16.34 3.94
C VAL A 100 13.88 17.24 2.84
N ASP A 101 14.56 18.33 2.47
CA ASP A 101 14.12 19.25 1.41
C ASP A 101 14.07 18.63 0.00
N SER A 102 14.67 17.45 -0.18
CA SER A 102 14.66 16.71 -1.46
C SER A 102 13.50 15.73 -1.60
N VAL A 103 12.66 15.60 -0.56
CA VAL A 103 11.47 14.75 -0.52
C VAL A 103 10.24 15.59 -0.85
N ILE A 104 9.42 15.14 -1.80
CA ILE A 104 8.23 15.86 -2.32
C ILE A 104 6.98 14.99 -2.28
#